data_AF-A0A3S0QNN9-F1
#
_entry.id   AF-A0A3S0QNN9-F1
#
_cell.length_a   1.000
_cell.length_b   1.000
_cell.length_c   1.000
_cell.angle_alpha   90.00
_cell.angle_beta   90.00
_cell.angle_gamma   90.00
#
_symmetry.space_group_name_H-M   'P 1'
#
loop_
_entity.id
_entity.type
_entity.pdbx_description
1 polymer ?
#
loop_
_entity_poly.entity_id
_entity_poly.type
_entity_poly.pdbx_seq_one_letter_code
_entity_poly.pdbx_strand_id
1 'polypeptide(L)' 'MDILYIFFLITVSCLIIALWKKRFALLIVPIIVIALYMVVEVILVPAPLLDTVKFIFSLQ' A
#
# COMPACT_ATOMS: atom_id res chain seq x y z
N MET A 1 4.78 -5.35 14.10
CA MET A 1 5.97 -5.88 13.41
C MET A 1 5.60 -6.95 12.39
N ASP A 2 4.45 -7.61 12.54
CA ASP A 2 4.04 -8.78 11.75
C ASP A 2 3.63 -8.47 10.31
N ILE A 3 3.00 -7.31 10.07
CA ILE A 3 2.54 -6.87 8.74
C ILE A 3 3.71 -6.63 7.78
N LEU A 4 4.83 -6.08 8.25
CA LEU A 4 6.01 -5.83 7.42
C LEU A 4 6.60 -7.14 6.87
N TYR A 5 6.65 -8.19 7.67
CA TYR A 5 7.16 -9.49 7.23
C TYR A 5 6.27 -10.14 6.18
N ILE A 6 4.94 -9.94 6.27
CA ILE A 6 3.98 -10.40 5.26
C ILE A 6 4.21 -9.67 3.93
N PHE A 7 4.31 -8.35 3.95
CA PHE A 7 4.61 -7.56 2.73
C PHE A 7 5.96 -7.94 2.12
N PHE A 8 6.97 -8.18 2.96
CA PHE A 8 8.29 -8.60 2.52
C PHE A 8 8.24 -9.96 1.81
N LEU A 9 7.55 -10.95 2.39
CA LEU A 9 7.37 -12.27 1.78
C LEU A 9 6.64 -12.21 0.44
N ILE A 10 5.57 -11.40 0.35
CA ILE A 10 4.81 -11.19 -0.89
C ILE A 10 5.70 -10.55 -1.96
N THR A 11 6.51 -9.56 -1.58
CA THR A 11 7.39 -8.86 -2.52
C THR A 11 8.51 -9.77 -3.03
N VAL A 12 9.18 -10.50 -2.13
CA VAL A 12 10.27 -11.42 -2.50
C VAL A 12 9.78 -12.56 -3.37
N SER A 13 8.66 -13.19 -2.99
CA SER A 13 8.06 -14.27 -3.80
C SER A 13 7.64 -13.77 -5.18
N CYS A 14 7.02 -12.59 -5.26
CA CYS A 14 6.64 -11.98 -6.52
C CYS A 14 7.86 -11.64 -7.41
N LEU A 15 8.93 -11.11 -6.81
CA LEU A 15 10.17 -10.78 -7.51
C LEU A 15 10.82 -12.03 -8.11
N ILE A 16 10.94 -13.11 -7.33
CA ILE A 16 11.52 -14.39 -7.77
C ILE A 16 10.71 -14.96 -8.94
N ILE A 17 9.39 -15.01 -8.82
CA ILE A 17 8.52 -15.58 -9.87
C ILE A 17 8.57 -14.72 -11.15
N ALA A 18 8.61 -13.40 -11.01
CA ALA A 18 8.66 -12.50 -12.16
C ALA A 18 10.00 -12.57 -12.91
N LEU A 19 11.12 -12.68 -12.19
CA LEU A 19 12.44 -12.92 -12.79
C LEU A 19 12.49 -14.28 -13.47
N TRP A 20 11.95 -15.34 -12.85
CA TRP A 20 11.93 -16.69 -13.42
C TRP A 20 11.06 -16.81 -14.66
N LYS A 21 9.85 -16.23 -14.66
CA LYS A 21 8.93 -16.29 -15.80
C LYS A 21 9.18 -15.22 -16.87
N LYS A 22 10.15 -14.31 -16.67
CA LYS A 22 10.37 -13.08 -17.48
C LYS A 22 9.09 -12.25 -17.68
N ARG A 23 8.07 -12.45 -16.84
CA ARG A 23 6.79 -11.74 -16.90
C ARG A 23 6.81 -10.65 -15.85
N PHE A 24 7.46 -9.54 -16.21
CA PHE A 24 7.54 -8.34 -15.37
C PHE A 24 6.16 -7.78 -14.98
N ALA A 25 5.10 -8.13 -15.72
CA ALA A 25 3.72 -7.81 -15.34
C ALA A 25 3.32 -8.33 -13.95
N LEU A 26 3.98 -9.38 -13.44
CA LEU A 26 3.75 -9.87 -12.07
C LEU A 26 4.22 -8.86 -11.01
N LEU A 27 5.20 -7.99 -11.28
CA LEU A 27 5.62 -6.93 -10.32
C LEU A 27 4.51 -5.91 -10.03
N ILE A 28 3.44 -5.89 -10.80
CA ILE A 28 2.27 -5.05 -10.51
C ILE A 28 1.51 -5.56 -9.29
N VAL A 29 1.64 -6.85 -8.94
CA VAL A 29 0.98 -7.47 -7.78
C VAL A 29 1.37 -6.78 -6.47
N PRO A 30 2.66 -6.61 -6.10
CA PRO A 30 3.02 -5.90 -4.87
C PRO A 30 2.55 -4.44 -4.87
N ILE A 31 2.51 -3.76 -6.02
CA ILE A 31 1.94 -2.41 -6.12
C ILE A 31 0.45 -2.41 -5.81
N ILE A 32 -0.31 -3.36 -6.38
CA ILE A 32 -1.74 -3.50 -6.11
C ILE A 32 -1.99 -3.82 -4.63
N VAL A 33 -1.20 -4.69 -4.02
CA VAL A 33 -1.38 -5.05 -2.60
C VAL A 33 -1.14 -3.84 -1.69
N ILE A 34 -0.11 -3.02 -1.97
CA ILE A 34 0.15 -1.79 -1.21
C ILE A 34 -0.95 -0.75 -1.43
N ALA A 35 -1.41 -0.58 -2.68
CA ALA A 35 -2.49 0.35 -3.00
C ALA A 35 -3.80 -0.05 -2.31
N LEU A 36 -4.15 -1.34 -2.31
CA LEU A 36 -5.33 -1.86 -1.64
C LEU A 36 -5.24 -1.68 -0.13
N TYR A 37 -4.08 -1.95 0.47
CA TYR A 37 -3.84 -1.73 1.89
C TYR A 37 -4.03 -0.26 2.27
N MET A 38 -3.50 0.68 1.48
CA MET A 38 -3.70 2.11 1.70
C MET A 38 -5.18 2.51 1.60
N VAL A 39 -5.92 2.01 0.61
CA VAL A 39 -7.36 2.30 0.48
C VAL A 39 -8.13 1.78 1.68
N VAL A 40 -7.83 0.56 2.12
CA VAL A 40 -8.45 -0.05 3.31
C VAL A 40 -8.12 0.76 4.56
N GLU A 41 -6.87 1.17 4.76
CA GLU A 41 -6.51 2.05 5.89
C GLU A 41 -7.22 3.40 5.81
N VAL A 42 -7.33 4.04 4.64
CA VAL A 42 -8.03 5.32 4.49
C VAL A 42 -9.53 5.21 4.80
N ILE A 43 -10.15 4.08 4.46
CA ILE A 43 -11.57 3.82 4.76
C ILE A 43 -11.75 3.48 6.25
N LEU A 44 -10.82 2.73 6.84
CA LEU A 44 -10.91 2.23 8.23
C LEU A 44 -10.40 3.21 9.27
N VAL A 45 -9.51 4.14 8.91
CA VAL A 45 -9.07 5.23 9.76
C VAL A 45 -10.06 6.38 9.54
N PRO A 46 -10.97 6.65 10.50
CA PRO A 46 -11.76 7.87 10.48
C PRO A 46 -10.85 9.03 10.88
N ALA A 47 -9.84 9.34 10.06
CA ALA A 47 -9.27 10.67 10.06
C ALA A 47 -10.28 11.48 9.26
N PRO A 48 -11.07 12.36 9.90
CA PRO A 48 -11.99 13.18 9.15
C PRO A 48 -11.15 14.01 8.19
N LEU A 49 -11.30 13.74 6.89
CA LEU A 49 -10.78 14.59 5.80
C LEU A 49 -11.09 16.07 6.10
N LEU A 50 -12.23 16.32 6.76
CA LEU A 50 -12.61 17.63 7.26
C LEU A 50 -11.66 18.22 8.31
N ASP A 51 -11.07 17.46 9.22
CA ASP A 51 -10.11 18.02 10.19
C ASP A 51 -8.75 18.26 9.56
N THR A 52 -8.33 17.46 8.58
CA THR A 52 -7.11 17.72 7.80
C THR A 52 -7.27 18.95 6.91
N VAL A 53 -8.44 19.11 6.27
CA VAL A 53 -8.77 20.31 5.49
C VAL A 53 -8.89 21.52 6.42
N LYS A 54 -9.58 21.41 7.56
CA LYS A 54 -9.66 22.48 8.57
C LYS A 54 -8.28 22.84 9.10
N PHE A 55 -7.38 21.90 9.34
CA PHE A 55 -6.01 22.20 9.79
C PHE A 55 -5.25 23.05 8.77
N ILE A 56 -5.35 22.71 7.48
CA ILE A 56 -4.72 23.48 6.39
C ILE A 56 -5.34 24.88 6.28
N PHE A 57 -6.66 25.01 6.38
CA PHE A 57 -7.37 26.30 6.25
C PHE A 57 -7.48 27.10 7.55
N SER A 58 -7.16 26.51 8.71
CA SER A 58 -7.09 27.19 10.01
C SER A 58 -5.70 27.77 10.28
N LEU A 59 -4.71 27.47 9.43
CA LEU A 59 -3.44 28.20 9.37
C LEU A 59 -3.65 29.53 8.63
N GLN A 60 -4.38 30.45 9.29
CA GLN A 60 -4.42 31.87 8.95
C GLN A 60 -4.11 32.70 10.19
#